data_AF-A0AAN7TL40-F1
#
_entry.id   AF-A0AAN7TL40-F1
#
_cell.length_a   1.000
_cell.length_b   1.000
_cell.length_c   1.000
_cell.angle_alpha   90.00
_cell.angle_beta   90.00
_cell.angle_gamma   90.00
#
_symmetry.space_group_name_H-M   'P 1'
#
loop_
_entity.id
_entity.type
_entity.pdbx_description
1 polymer ?
#
loop_
_entity_poly.entity_id
_entity_poly.type
_entity_poly.pdbx_seq_one_letter_code
_entity_poly.pdbx_strand_id
1 'polypeptide(L)'
;MALDLAALTTTALIFGGCCSNVFALEAIIKKEPSTGLLITFTQFLATTLLALPTQFRRPSGNWDEGYSTDIIRKPRVPVRRWSFIATAFFAINMLNNWAFAFRISVPVHIILRSFGSVTTMGMGWARGKRYSVLQVGSVGLLTVGVVVSAWADSEGKGKSMTLESSSAQSTSEFSTGLAILLLAQLLSAWMGAYVEDTYTEYHAEWTENLFYTHFLSMPLFLPLAGPLRRQYARLSASPPLDHRNAFESASGPWWAQALPVPMVLQRAAVNTISTTPSGLVFLLVNSLTQLACISGVNLLSAKSSAVTVTIVLNIRKLVSFIFSTLFFGHQLSGKMVLGSAMVFGSGALYGWETSWRLPRERRQQEEEKKEKKAQ
;
A
#
# COMPACT_ATOMS: atom_id res chain seq x y z
N MET A 1 25.42 7.81 -1.59
CA MET A 1 25.01 8.18 -0.22
C MET A 1 23.61 8.79 -0.14
N ALA A 2 23.32 9.95 -0.74
CA ALA A 2 21.95 10.53 -0.70
C ALA A 2 20.90 9.68 -1.46
N LEU A 3 21.30 9.06 -2.58
CA LEU A 3 20.43 8.15 -3.35
C LEU A 3 20.06 6.89 -2.55
N ASP A 4 21.02 6.34 -1.79
CA ASP A 4 20.84 5.12 -0.98
C ASP A 4 19.90 5.36 0.20
N LEU A 5 20.00 6.52 0.85
CA LEU A 5 19.11 6.89 1.96
C LEU A 5 17.66 7.08 1.50
N ALA A 6 17.44 7.62 0.29
CA ALA A 6 16.10 7.78 -0.28
C ALA A 6 15.45 6.44 -0.65
N ALA A 7 16.23 5.49 -1.17
CA ALA A 7 15.75 4.14 -1.45
C ALA A 7 15.45 3.36 -0.16
N LEU A 8 16.34 3.47 0.83
CA LEU A 8 16.17 2.85 2.14
C LEU A 8 14.92 3.37 2.86
N THR A 9 14.71 4.68 2.88
CA THR A 9 13.52 5.31 3.48
C THR A 9 12.23 4.89 2.79
N THR A 10 12.20 4.88 1.46
CA THR A 10 11.04 4.38 0.69
C THR A 10 10.71 2.92 1.04
N THR A 11 11.74 2.08 1.13
CA THR A 11 11.60 0.66 1.48
C THR A 11 11.12 0.50 2.92
N ALA A 12 11.73 1.20 3.88
CA ALA A 12 11.34 1.17 5.29
C ALA A 12 9.89 1.62 5.50
N LEU A 13 9.44 2.65 4.80
CA LEU A 13 8.05 3.13 4.84
C LEU A 13 7.06 2.08 4.30
N ILE A 14 7.39 1.44 3.17
CA ILE A 14 6.52 0.42 2.56
C ILE A 14 6.48 -0.84 3.43
N PHE A 15 7.61 -1.43 3.76
CA PHE A 15 7.62 -2.70 4.51
C PHE A 15 7.22 -2.47 5.97
N GLY A 16 7.78 -1.47 6.65
CA GLY A 16 7.43 -1.14 8.04
C GLY A 16 5.99 -0.69 8.19
N GLY A 17 5.54 0.27 7.37
CA GLY A 17 4.18 0.81 7.43
C GLY A 17 3.13 -0.24 7.09
N CYS A 18 3.29 -0.94 5.96
CA CYS A 18 2.23 -1.83 5.49
C CYS A 18 2.18 -3.17 6.25
N CYS A 19 3.33 -3.71 6.71
CA CYS A 19 3.31 -4.90 7.57
C CYS A 19 2.68 -4.58 8.93
N SER A 20 3.00 -3.44 9.53
CA SER A 20 2.41 -3.00 10.81
C SER A 20 0.91 -2.69 10.67
N ASN A 21 0.50 -2.15 9.51
CA ASN A 21 -0.91 -1.90 9.21
C ASN A 21 -1.74 -3.19 9.21
N VAL A 22 -1.24 -4.26 8.58
CA VAL A 22 -1.92 -5.57 8.55
C VAL A 22 -2.09 -6.13 9.96
N PHE A 23 -1.06 -6.01 10.82
CA PHE A 23 -1.16 -6.45 12.20
C PHE A 23 -2.25 -5.69 12.98
N ALA A 24 -2.27 -4.35 12.87
CA ALA A 24 -3.31 -3.53 13.50
C ALA A 24 -4.71 -3.83 12.92
N LEU A 25 -4.80 -4.07 11.61
CA LEU A 25 -6.04 -4.45 10.93
C LEU A 25 -6.59 -5.78 11.48
N GLU A 26 -5.74 -6.79 11.62
CA GLU A 26 -6.13 -8.11 12.11
C GLU A 26 -6.64 -8.03 13.56
N ALA A 27 -6.00 -7.21 14.40
CA ALA A 27 -6.43 -6.97 15.78
C ALA A 27 -7.83 -6.32 15.86
N ILE A 28 -8.17 -5.43 14.92
CA ILE A 28 -9.49 -4.79 14.86
C ILE A 28 -10.53 -5.79 14.32
N ILE A 29 -10.26 -6.44 13.19
CA ILE A 29 -11.21 -7.33 12.51
C ILE A 29 -11.54 -8.56 13.38
N LYS A 30 -10.58 -9.09 14.16
CA LYS A 30 -10.84 -10.19 15.10
C LYS A 30 -11.90 -9.85 16.15
N LYS A 31 -11.97 -8.58 16.56
CA LYS A 31 -12.97 -8.10 17.55
C LYS A 31 -14.27 -7.70 16.86
N GLU A 32 -14.18 -6.95 15.78
CA GLU A 32 -15.33 -6.36 15.09
C GLU A 32 -15.16 -6.43 13.56
N PRO A 33 -15.62 -7.51 12.91
CA PRO A 33 -15.40 -7.75 11.48
C PRO A 33 -16.14 -6.76 10.58
N SER A 34 -17.15 -6.05 11.10
CA SER A 34 -17.96 -5.10 10.34
C SER A 34 -17.33 -3.70 10.18
N THR A 35 -16.11 -3.47 10.68
CA THR A 35 -15.48 -2.14 10.79
C THR A 35 -14.66 -1.70 9.57
N GLY A 36 -14.57 -2.51 8.50
CA GLY A 36 -13.70 -2.23 7.35
C GLY A 36 -13.92 -0.86 6.69
N LEU A 37 -15.18 -0.41 6.60
CA LEU A 37 -15.52 0.92 6.06
C LEU A 37 -15.00 2.05 6.95
N LEU A 38 -15.19 1.94 8.27
CA LEU A 38 -14.68 2.90 9.25
C LEU A 38 -13.15 3.00 9.19
N ILE A 39 -12.45 1.86 9.09
CA ILE A 39 -10.99 1.82 8.98
C ILE A 39 -10.53 2.62 7.75
N THR A 40 -11.11 2.36 6.58
CA THR A 40 -10.72 3.09 5.37
C THR A 40 -11.06 4.58 5.46
N PHE A 41 -12.21 4.94 6.02
CA PHE A 41 -12.55 6.34 6.25
C PHE A 41 -11.53 7.04 7.16
N THR A 42 -11.16 6.44 8.30
CA THR A 42 -10.19 7.06 9.21
C THR A 42 -8.79 7.13 8.63
N GLN A 43 -8.38 6.15 7.81
CA GLN A 43 -7.13 6.21 7.06
C GLN A 43 -7.11 7.40 6.09
N PHE A 44 -8.21 7.63 5.35
CA PHE A 44 -8.34 8.75 4.42
C PHE A 44 -8.36 10.09 5.16
N LEU A 45 -9.09 10.17 6.27
CA LEU A 45 -9.16 11.36 7.11
C LEU A 45 -7.79 11.69 7.71
N ALA A 46 -7.13 10.72 8.34
CA ALA A 46 -5.82 10.91 8.94
C ALA A 46 -4.78 11.32 7.90
N THR A 47 -4.78 10.69 6.72
CA THR A 47 -3.89 11.05 5.62
C THR A 47 -4.14 12.47 5.13
N THR A 48 -5.41 12.86 4.97
CA THR A 48 -5.78 14.22 4.55
C THR A 48 -5.29 15.26 5.55
N LEU A 49 -5.55 15.05 6.85
CA LEU A 49 -5.18 15.99 7.91
C LEU A 49 -3.66 16.10 8.08
N LEU A 50 -2.94 14.98 8.03
CA LEU A 50 -1.48 14.96 8.24
C LEU A 50 -0.69 15.32 6.98
N ALA A 51 -1.27 15.17 5.79
CA ALA A 51 -0.69 15.67 4.54
C ALA A 51 -1.00 17.15 4.28
N LEU A 52 -2.03 17.73 4.92
CA LEU A 52 -2.40 19.14 4.73
C LEU A 52 -1.22 20.13 4.92
N PRO A 53 -0.34 19.97 5.93
CA PRO A 53 0.81 20.87 6.10
C PRO A 53 1.76 20.90 4.90
N THR A 54 1.82 19.83 4.10
CA THR A 54 2.68 19.76 2.91
C THR A 54 2.21 20.66 1.77
N GLN A 55 0.95 21.13 1.82
CA GLN A 55 0.36 22.01 0.81
C GLN A 55 0.59 23.49 1.13
N PHE A 56 1.03 23.83 2.33
CA PHE A 56 1.46 25.18 2.66
C PHE A 56 2.87 25.44 2.15
N ARG A 57 3.11 26.63 1.61
CA ARG A 57 4.44 27.00 1.08
C ARG A 57 5.43 27.09 2.25
N ARG A 58 6.55 26.37 2.17
CA ARG A 58 7.67 26.58 3.11
C ARG A 58 8.24 27.98 2.83
N PRO A 59 8.42 28.87 3.84
CA PRO A 59 9.02 30.18 3.63
C PRO A 59 10.43 29.98 3.10
N SER A 60 10.65 30.19 1.80
CA SER A 60 11.98 30.21 1.22
C SER A 60 12.42 31.65 1.25
N GLY A 61 13.23 32.00 2.25
CA GLY A 61 13.75 33.35 2.43
C GLY A 61 14.84 33.64 1.41
N ASN A 62 14.46 34.21 0.27
CA ASN A 62 15.29 35.17 -0.45
C ASN A 62 14.56 36.52 -0.34
N TRP A 63 15.25 37.57 0.11
CA TRP A 63 14.61 38.86 0.44
C TRP A 63 14.20 39.66 -0.80
N ASP A 64 14.69 39.22 -1.96
CA ASP A 64 14.55 39.79 -3.29
C ASP A 64 13.17 39.53 -3.90
N GLU A 65 12.49 38.45 -3.48
CA GLU A 65 11.28 37.95 -4.13
C GLU A 65 10.05 38.40 -3.34
N GLY A 66 9.41 39.45 -3.86
CA GLY A 66 8.31 40.18 -3.22
C GLY A 66 7.25 39.30 -2.54
N TYR A 67 6.70 39.83 -1.45
CA TYR A 67 5.70 39.23 -0.56
C TYR A 67 4.44 38.77 -1.35
N SER A 68 4.48 37.57 -1.93
CA SER A 68 3.29 36.94 -2.50
C SER A 68 2.42 36.37 -1.37
N THR A 69 1.19 36.86 -1.28
CA THR A 69 0.19 36.56 -0.23
C THR A 69 -0.48 35.19 -0.35
N ASP A 70 -0.07 34.34 -1.30
CA ASP A 70 -0.63 33.00 -1.50
C ASP A 70 -0.03 31.99 -0.49
N ILE A 71 -0.73 31.79 0.65
CA ILE A 71 -0.35 30.83 1.72
C ILE A 71 -0.41 29.36 1.23
N ILE A 72 -1.29 29.07 0.26
CA ILE A 72 -1.53 27.74 -0.30
C ILE A 72 -0.77 27.58 -1.62
N ARG A 73 -0.06 26.46 -1.77
CA ARG A 73 0.65 26.12 -3.01
C ARG A 73 -0.35 25.90 -4.15
N LYS A 74 -0.15 26.58 -5.28
CA LYS A 74 -0.91 26.31 -6.51
C LYS A 74 -0.63 24.88 -7.00
N PRO A 75 -1.65 24.04 -7.22
CA PRO A 75 -1.43 22.67 -7.69
C PRO A 75 -0.81 22.69 -9.08
N ARG A 76 0.21 21.83 -9.30
CA ARG A 76 0.85 21.72 -10.62
C ARG A 76 -0.03 20.96 -11.60
N VAL A 77 -0.80 20.02 -11.07
CA VAL A 77 -1.72 19.18 -11.85
C VAL A 77 -3.13 19.76 -11.76
N PRO A 78 -3.88 19.84 -12.88
CA PRO A 78 -5.27 20.29 -12.87
C PRO A 78 -6.13 19.45 -11.90
N VAL A 79 -6.93 20.11 -11.07
CA VAL A 79 -7.78 19.44 -10.07
C VAL A 79 -8.68 18.37 -10.70
N ARG A 80 -9.17 18.58 -11.93
CA ARG A 80 -9.96 17.58 -12.66
C ARG A 80 -9.23 16.24 -12.81
N ARG A 81 -7.93 16.26 -13.10
CA ARG A 81 -7.10 15.06 -13.22
C ARG A 81 -6.95 14.35 -11.88
N TRP A 82 -6.74 15.13 -10.80
CA TRP A 82 -6.75 14.58 -9.45
C TRP A 82 -8.11 14.02 -9.02
N SER A 83 -9.22 14.65 -9.41
CA SER A 83 -10.57 14.14 -9.13
C SER A 83 -10.82 12.77 -9.76
N PHE A 84 -10.36 12.55 -11.00
CA PHE A 84 -10.45 11.22 -11.64
C PHE A 84 -9.61 10.17 -10.90
N ILE A 85 -8.37 10.51 -10.54
CA ILE A 85 -7.50 9.60 -9.78
C ILE A 85 -8.09 9.30 -8.39
N ALA A 86 -8.59 10.33 -7.68
CA ALA A 86 -9.21 10.19 -6.37
C ALA A 86 -10.44 9.28 -6.43
N THR A 87 -11.32 9.48 -7.42
CA THR A 87 -12.52 8.65 -7.59
C THR A 87 -12.16 7.19 -7.86
N ALA A 88 -11.19 6.94 -8.75
CA ALA A 88 -10.70 5.59 -9.01
C ALA A 88 -10.07 4.97 -7.76
N PHE A 89 -9.26 5.74 -7.03
CA PHE A 89 -8.61 5.29 -5.79
C PHE A 89 -9.64 4.92 -4.72
N PHE A 90 -10.65 5.76 -4.50
CA PHE A 90 -11.77 5.46 -3.61
C PHE A 90 -12.50 4.18 -4.03
N ALA A 91 -12.87 4.07 -5.31
CA ALA A 91 -13.57 2.90 -5.85
C ALA A 91 -12.74 1.62 -5.66
N ILE A 92 -11.44 1.65 -5.95
CA ILE A 92 -10.53 0.51 -5.72
C ILE A 92 -10.52 0.09 -4.25
N ASN A 93 -10.42 1.05 -3.32
CA ASN A 93 -10.44 0.75 -1.89
C ASN A 93 -11.79 0.13 -1.46
N MET A 94 -12.91 0.67 -1.94
CA MET A 94 -14.24 0.13 -1.63
C MET A 94 -14.45 -1.27 -2.23
N LEU A 95 -14.08 -1.50 -3.49
CA LEU A 95 -14.21 -2.81 -4.15
C LEU A 95 -13.34 -3.88 -3.46
N ASN A 96 -12.09 -3.56 -3.13
CA ASN A 96 -11.20 -4.52 -2.44
C ASN A 96 -11.70 -4.87 -1.03
N ASN A 97 -12.29 -3.91 -0.32
CA ASN A 97 -12.87 -4.16 1.01
C ASN A 97 -14.17 -4.97 0.91
N TRP A 98 -15.01 -4.63 -0.06
CA TRP A 98 -16.31 -5.28 -0.23
C TRP A 98 -16.17 -6.73 -0.72
N ALA A 99 -15.09 -7.05 -1.45
CA ALA A 99 -14.80 -8.42 -1.89
C ALA A 99 -14.79 -9.46 -0.76
N PHE A 100 -14.39 -9.08 0.47
CA PHE A 100 -14.41 -9.99 1.62
C PHE A 100 -15.82 -10.38 2.07
N ALA A 101 -16.85 -9.60 1.73
CA ALA A 101 -18.24 -9.94 2.00
C ALA A 101 -18.74 -11.13 1.15
N PHE A 102 -18.07 -11.43 0.03
CA PHE A 102 -18.42 -12.52 -0.90
C PHE A 102 -17.66 -13.83 -0.60
N ARG A 103 -17.36 -14.09 0.69
CA ARG A 103 -16.63 -15.28 1.18
C ARG A 103 -15.25 -15.49 0.54
N ILE A 104 -14.66 -14.45 -0.04
CA ILE A 104 -13.30 -14.53 -0.55
C ILE A 104 -12.32 -14.58 0.62
N SER A 105 -11.57 -15.67 0.72
CA SER A 105 -10.53 -15.82 1.74
C SER A 105 -9.34 -14.90 1.45
N VAL A 106 -8.61 -14.52 2.50
CA VAL A 106 -7.41 -13.68 2.38
C VAL A 106 -6.37 -14.27 1.40
N PRO A 107 -6.06 -15.58 1.40
CA PRO A 107 -5.16 -16.18 0.41
C PRO A 107 -5.66 -16.06 -1.04
N VAL A 108 -6.95 -16.29 -1.29
CA VAL A 108 -7.54 -16.16 -2.64
C VAL A 108 -7.47 -14.72 -3.12
N HIS A 109 -7.78 -13.73 -2.26
CA HIS A 109 -7.58 -12.33 -2.58
C HIS A 109 -6.10 -12.01 -2.85
N ILE A 110 -5.17 -12.61 -2.09
CA ILE A 110 -3.73 -12.42 -2.33
C ILE A 110 -3.34 -12.88 -3.74
N ILE A 111 -3.78 -14.06 -4.14
CA ILE A 111 -3.54 -14.63 -5.47
C ILE A 111 -4.16 -13.75 -6.56
N LEU A 112 -5.43 -13.41 -6.45
CA LEU A 112 -6.12 -12.64 -7.49
C LEU A 112 -5.52 -11.25 -7.69
N ARG A 113 -5.06 -10.61 -6.62
CA ARG A 113 -4.36 -9.32 -6.73
C ARG A 113 -2.91 -9.45 -7.20
N SER A 114 -2.27 -10.61 -7.12
CA SER A 114 -0.91 -10.76 -7.67
C SER A 114 -0.87 -10.58 -9.19
N PHE A 115 -1.96 -10.96 -9.89
CA PHE A 115 -2.19 -10.67 -11.32
C PHE A 115 -2.25 -9.16 -11.65
N GLY A 116 -2.29 -8.30 -10.64
CA GLY A 116 -2.18 -6.84 -10.81
C GLY A 116 -0.91 -6.41 -11.56
N SER A 117 0.22 -7.11 -11.38
CA SER A 117 1.45 -6.78 -12.13
C SER A 117 1.35 -7.14 -13.61
N VAL A 118 0.68 -8.25 -13.94
CA VAL A 118 0.42 -8.68 -15.32
C VAL A 118 -0.48 -7.67 -16.02
N THR A 119 -1.60 -7.32 -15.40
CA THR A 119 -2.57 -6.35 -15.95
C THR A 119 -1.96 -4.94 -16.07
N THR A 120 -1.12 -4.53 -15.12
CA THR A 120 -0.40 -3.24 -15.20
C THR A 120 0.64 -3.22 -16.31
N MET A 121 1.36 -4.32 -16.53
CA MET A 121 2.27 -4.47 -17.67
C MET A 121 1.50 -4.44 -19.00
N GLY A 122 0.35 -5.12 -19.07
CA GLY A 122 -0.55 -5.06 -20.23
C GLY A 122 -1.05 -3.64 -20.51
N MET A 123 -1.45 -2.91 -19.47
CA MET A 123 -1.87 -1.50 -19.57
C MET A 123 -0.73 -0.59 -20.05
N GLY A 124 0.48 -0.80 -19.54
CA GLY A 124 1.65 -0.07 -20.01
C GLY A 124 1.99 -0.37 -21.47
N TRP A 125 1.86 -1.62 -21.90
CA TRP A 125 2.04 -2.02 -23.30
C TRP A 125 0.98 -1.39 -24.21
N ALA A 126 -0.28 -1.37 -23.79
CA ALA A 126 -1.36 -0.69 -24.50
C ALA A 126 -1.11 0.83 -24.63
N ARG A 127 -0.39 1.43 -23.69
CA ARG A 127 0.09 2.84 -23.74
C ARG A 127 1.41 3.02 -24.48
N GLY A 128 1.88 2.01 -25.22
CA GLY A 128 3.08 2.09 -26.07
C GLY A 128 4.41 1.80 -25.37
N LYS A 129 4.40 1.35 -24.10
CA LYS A 129 5.63 0.93 -23.42
C LYS A 129 6.11 -0.41 -23.97
N ARG A 130 7.43 -0.54 -24.09
CA ARG A 130 8.08 -1.80 -24.50
C ARG A 130 8.75 -2.42 -23.29
N TYR A 131 8.56 -3.73 -23.13
CA TYR A 131 9.16 -4.51 -22.06
C TYR A 131 10.13 -5.52 -22.63
N SER A 132 11.25 -5.74 -21.95
CA SER A 132 12.18 -6.80 -22.33
C SER A 132 11.60 -8.17 -21.98
N VAL A 133 12.08 -9.21 -22.66
CA VAL A 133 11.68 -10.61 -22.37
C VAL A 133 11.96 -10.95 -20.91
N LEU A 134 13.03 -10.41 -20.32
CA LEU A 134 13.37 -10.63 -18.93
C LEU A 134 12.39 -9.95 -17.97
N GLN A 135 11.89 -8.75 -18.31
CA GLN A 135 10.84 -8.09 -17.53
C GLN A 135 9.54 -8.89 -17.55
N VAL A 136 9.12 -9.37 -18.72
CA VAL A 136 7.92 -10.20 -18.87
C VAL A 136 8.07 -11.53 -18.13
N GLY A 137 9.21 -12.21 -18.31
CA GLY A 137 9.54 -13.46 -17.61
C GLY A 137 9.57 -13.28 -16.08
N SER A 138 10.10 -12.15 -15.60
CA SER A 138 10.10 -11.83 -14.17
C SER A 138 8.68 -11.65 -13.62
N VAL A 139 7.79 -10.97 -14.34
CA VAL A 139 6.39 -10.81 -13.91
C VAL A 139 5.62 -12.14 -13.94
N GLY A 140 5.91 -13.00 -14.93
CA GLY A 140 5.39 -14.37 -14.95
C GLY A 140 5.84 -15.18 -13.73
N LEU A 141 7.16 -15.18 -13.46
CA LEU A 141 7.75 -15.87 -12.31
C LEU A 141 7.21 -15.36 -10.97
N LEU A 142 7.03 -14.04 -10.84
CA LEU A 142 6.41 -13.41 -9.67
C LEU A 142 4.99 -13.94 -9.43
N THR A 143 4.20 -14.02 -10.50
CA THR A 143 2.80 -14.48 -10.42
C THR A 143 2.74 -15.94 -9.95
N VAL A 144 3.57 -16.82 -10.54
CA VAL A 144 3.66 -18.22 -10.12
C VAL A 144 4.13 -18.34 -8.67
N GLY A 145 5.17 -17.59 -8.28
CA GLY A 145 5.69 -17.61 -6.91
C GLY A 145 4.64 -17.22 -5.86
N VAL A 146 3.86 -16.16 -6.11
CA VAL A 146 2.77 -15.77 -5.19
C VAL A 146 1.68 -16.82 -5.11
N VAL A 147 1.31 -17.45 -6.24
CA VAL A 147 0.33 -18.55 -6.26
C VAL A 147 0.81 -19.73 -5.42
N VAL A 148 2.05 -20.17 -5.61
CA VAL A 148 2.65 -21.29 -4.86
C VAL A 148 2.71 -20.98 -3.36
N SER A 149 3.18 -19.79 -2.97
CA SER A 149 3.25 -19.39 -1.57
C SER A 149 1.86 -19.29 -0.91
N ALA A 150 0.88 -18.71 -1.60
CA ALA A 150 -0.48 -18.57 -1.06
C ALA A 150 -1.19 -19.93 -0.95
N TRP A 151 -0.98 -20.85 -1.90
CA TRP A 151 -1.45 -22.23 -1.77
C TRP A 151 -0.82 -22.90 -0.54
N ALA A 152 0.49 -22.72 -0.35
CA ALA A 152 1.19 -23.28 0.81
C ALA A 152 0.69 -22.70 2.16
N ASP A 153 0.32 -21.41 2.24
CA ASP A 153 -0.35 -20.78 3.42
C ASP A 153 -1.61 -21.55 3.82
N SER A 154 -2.46 -21.76 2.82
CA SER A 154 -3.79 -22.33 3.03
C SER A 154 -3.70 -23.78 3.48
N GLU A 155 -2.82 -24.57 2.85
CA GLU A 155 -2.58 -25.98 3.16
C GLU A 155 -2.01 -26.13 4.58
N GLY A 156 -1.02 -25.31 4.94
CA GLY A 156 -0.42 -25.32 6.28
C GLY A 156 -1.37 -24.92 7.41
N LYS A 157 -2.43 -24.14 7.11
CA LYS A 157 -3.47 -23.73 8.07
C LYS A 157 -4.71 -24.62 8.04
N GLY A 158 -4.69 -25.73 7.29
CA GLY A 158 -5.84 -26.63 7.14
C GLY A 158 -7.06 -25.97 6.48
N LYS A 159 -6.88 -24.82 5.81
CA LYS A 159 -7.93 -24.17 5.03
C LYS A 159 -7.87 -24.72 3.61
N SER A 160 -8.88 -25.46 3.18
CA SER A 160 -8.97 -25.87 1.79
C SER A 160 -9.11 -24.62 0.90
N MET A 161 -8.28 -24.51 -0.14
CA MET A 161 -8.52 -23.59 -1.27
C MET A 161 -9.63 -24.10 -2.20
N THR A 162 -10.46 -25.02 -1.71
CA THR A 162 -11.53 -25.59 -2.53
C THR A 162 -12.50 -24.48 -2.87
N LEU A 163 -12.68 -24.27 -4.17
CA LEU A 163 -13.88 -23.74 -4.77
C LEU A 163 -15.03 -24.63 -4.27
N GLU A 164 -15.52 -24.41 -3.04
CA GLU A 164 -16.60 -25.20 -2.46
C GLU A 164 -17.86 -24.96 -3.30
N SER A 165 -18.01 -25.83 -4.29
CA SER A 165 -19.14 -25.93 -5.20
C SER A 165 -20.29 -26.63 -4.50
N SER A 166 -20.70 -26.06 -3.35
CA SER A 166 -21.77 -26.60 -2.52
C SER A 166 -22.91 -25.58 -2.53
N SER A 167 -23.88 -25.80 -3.42
CA SER A 167 -25.05 -24.98 -3.80
C SER A 167 -24.85 -23.96 -4.95
N ALA A 168 -25.86 -23.82 -5.80
CA ALA A 168 -25.88 -22.84 -6.91
C ALA A 168 -25.77 -21.39 -6.40
N GLN A 169 -26.28 -21.12 -5.19
CA GLN A 169 -26.26 -19.80 -4.56
C GLN A 169 -24.85 -19.40 -4.08
N SER A 170 -24.09 -20.33 -3.47
CA SER A 170 -22.70 -20.07 -3.05
C SER A 170 -21.75 -19.86 -4.25
N THR A 171 -22.02 -20.52 -5.37
CA THR A 171 -21.26 -20.38 -6.62
C THR A 171 -21.45 -18.98 -7.23
N SER A 172 -22.66 -18.41 -7.12
CA SER A 172 -22.98 -17.05 -7.60
C SER A 172 -22.37 -15.96 -6.72
N GLU A 173 -22.37 -16.12 -5.40
CA GLU A 173 -21.69 -15.19 -4.48
C GLU A 173 -20.18 -15.15 -4.73
N PHE A 174 -19.57 -16.33 -4.85
CA PHE A 174 -18.14 -16.46 -5.10
C PHE A 174 -17.71 -15.87 -6.45
N SER A 175 -18.48 -16.14 -7.53
CA SER A 175 -18.18 -15.59 -8.86
C SER A 175 -18.34 -14.06 -8.90
N THR A 176 -19.30 -13.52 -8.15
CA THR A 176 -19.46 -12.07 -7.97
C THR A 176 -18.26 -11.48 -7.24
N GLY A 177 -17.79 -12.11 -6.15
CA GLY A 177 -16.58 -11.70 -5.44
C GLY A 177 -15.32 -11.71 -6.33
N LEU A 178 -15.18 -12.74 -7.17
CA LEU A 178 -14.11 -12.83 -8.16
C LEU A 178 -14.19 -11.71 -9.21
N ALA A 179 -15.39 -11.43 -9.74
CA ALA A 179 -15.61 -10.36 -10.72
C ALA A 179 -15.28 -8.98 -10.14
N ILE A 180 -15.67 -8.72 -8.88
CA ILE A 180 -15.35 -7.48 -8.15
C ILE A 180 -13.83 -7.33 -8.00
N LEU A 181 -13.11 -8.40 -7.63
CA LEU A 181 -11.65 -8.35 -7.50
C LEU A 181 -10.95 -8.14 -8.83
N LEU A 182 -11.40 -8.81 -9.89
CA LEU A 182 -10.88 -8.61 -11.25
C LEU A 182 -11.06 -7.15 -11.68
N LEU A 183 -12.26 -6.60 -11.50
CA LEU A 183 -12.56 -5.20 -11.79
C LEU A 183 -11.66 -4.26 -10.98
N ALA A 184 -11.50 -4.52 -9.69
CA ALA A 184 -10.62 -3.74 -8.83
C ALA A 184 -9.16 -3.78 -9.32
N GLN A 185 -8.67 -4.92 -9.83
CA GLN A 185 -7.32 -5.01 -10.38
C GLN A 185 -7.15 -4.28 -11.70
N LEU A 186 -8.12 -4.38 -12.61
CA LEU A 186 -8.08 -3.66 -13.87
C LEU A 186 -8.13 -2.14 -13.64
N LEU A 187 -8.99 -1.69 -12.73
CA LEU A 187 -9.06 -0.28 -12.33
C LEU A 187 -7.76 0.18 -11.65
N SER A 188 -7.14 -0.67 -10.82
CA SER A 188 -5.84 -0.39 -10.20
C SER A 188 -4.71 -0.27 -11.24
N ALA A 189 -4.69 -1.15 -12.25
CA ALA A 189 -3.72 -1.12 -13.34
C ALA A 189 -3.88 0.15 -14.19
N TRP A 190 -5.12 0.50 -14.55
CA TRP A 190 -5.43 1.72 -15.27
C TRP A 190 -5.02 2.97 -14.49
N MET A 191 -5.45 3.07 -13.23
CA MET A 191 -5.16 4.19 -12.33
C MET A 191 -3.65 4.33 -12.11
N GLY A 192 -2.95 3.23 -11.83
CA GLY A 192 -1.50 3.25 -11.58
C GLY A 192 -0.72 3.79 -12.78
N ALA A 193 -1.04 3.34 -13.98
CA ALA A 193 -0.42 3.87 -15.19
C ALA A 193 -0.85 5.32 -15.49
N TYR A 194 -2.09 5.72 -15.17
CA TYR A 194 -2.54 7.11 -15.32
C TYR A 194 -1.85 8.07 -14.32
N VAL A 195 -1.59 7.61 -13.10
CA VAL A 195 -0.80 8.33 -12.10
C VAL A 195 0.64 8.47 -12.57
N GLU A 196 1.24 7.41 -13.13
CA GLU A 196 2.58 7.48 -13.72
C GLU A 196 2.65 8.54 -14.83
N ASP A 197 1.69 8.55 -15.77
CA ASP A 197 1.62 9.56 -16.83
C ASP A 197 1.43 10.98 -16.26
N THR A 198 0.72 11.11 -15.13
CA THR A 198 0.54 12.40 -14.45
C THR A 198 1.84 12.91 -13.84
N TYR A 199 2.64 12.03 -13.25
CA TYR A 199 3.96 12.40 -12.72
C TYR A 199 4.93 12.83 -13.82
N THR A 200 4.90 12.17 -14.97
CA THR A 200 5.79 12.49 -16.09
C THR A 200 5.38 13.77 -16.82
N GLU A 201 4.07 13.97 -17.05
CA GLU A 201 3.55 15.12 -17.82
C GLU A 201 3.61 16.45 -17.05
N TYR A 202 3.31 16.45 -15.74
CA TYR A 202 3.21 17.68 -14.93
C TYR A 202 4.38 17.88 -13.97
N HIS A 203 5.35 16.95 -13.93
CA HIS A 203 6.39 16.92 -12.89
C HIS A 203 5.80 17.10 -11.48
N ALA A 204 4.71 16.35 -11.25
CA ALA A 204 3.92 16.42 -10.03
C ALA A 204 4.74 15.98 -8.81
N GLU A 205 4.48 16.57 -7.66
CA GLU A 205 5.10 16.13 -6.42
C GLU A 205 4.30 14.99 -5.79
N TRP A 206 4.98 14.01 -5.19
CA TRP A 206 4.31 12.87 -4.55
C TRP A 206 3.41 13.29 -3.36
N THR A 207 3.77 14.39 -2.68
CA THR A 207 2.98 14.99 -1.59
C THR A 207 1.67 15.60 -2.09
N GLU A 208 1.68 16.17 -3.31
CA GLU A 208 0.49 16.68 -3.98
C GLU A 208 -0.48 15.53 -4.30
N ASN A 209 0.01 14.43 -4.91
CA ASN A 209 -0.81 13.24 -5.15
C ASN A 209 -1.36 12.66 -3.84
N LEU A 210 -0.51 12.54 -2.81
CA LEU A 210 -0.92 12.02 -1.50
C LEU A 210 -2.06 12.85 -0.91
N PHE A 211 -1.96 14.17 -0.92
CA PHE A 211 -3.02 15.03 -0.36
C PHE A 211 -4.29 14.99 -1.20
N TYR A 212 -4.22 15.31 -2.50
CA TYR A 212 -5.42 15.50 -3.32
C TYR A 212 -6.21 14.21 -3.54
N THR A 213 -5.55 13.05 -3.65
CA THR A 213 -6.26 11.78 -3.81
C THR A 213 -7.10 11.41 -2.58
N HIS A 214 -6.64 11.76 -1.38
CA HIS A 214 -7.38 11.49 -0.14
C HIS A 214 -8.41 12.59 0.13
N PHE A 215 -8.02 13.86 0.00
CA PHE A 215 -8.90 15.01 0.22
C PHE A 215 -10.12 14.97 -0.71
N LEU A 216 -9.91 14.78 -2.02
CA LEU A 216 -10.99 14.76 -3.00
C LEU A 216 -11.86 13.49 -2.90
N SER A 217 -11.39 12.44 -2.22
CA SER A 217 -12.19 11.25 -1.93
C SER A 217 -13.10 11.41 -0.72
N MET A 218 -12.82 12.36 0.19
CA MET A 218 -13.60 12.55 1.42
C MET A 218 -15.11 12.78 1.17
N PRO A 219 -15.54 13.61 0.20
CA PRO A 219 -16.96 13.79 -0.10
C PRO A 219 -17.67 12.49 -0.53
N LEU A 220 -16.95 11.53 -1.11
CA LEU A 220 -17.51 10.24 -1.55
C LEU A 220 -17.92 9.35 -0.38
N PHE A 221 -17.47 9.65 0.85
CA PHE A 221 -17.92 8.96 2.07
C PHE A 221 -19.24 9.50 2.63
N LEU A 222 -19.73 10.66 2.18
CA LEU A 222 -20.95 11.27 2.71
C LEU A 222 -22.19 10.35 2.61
N PRO A 223 -22.44 9.65 1.48
CA PRO A 223 -23.55 8.70 1.41
C PRO A 223 -23.41 7.50 2.37
N LEU A 224 -22.19 7.24 2.86
CA LEU A 224 -21.85 6.13 3.75
C LEU A 224 -21.82 6.55 5.23
N ALA A 225 -22.23 7.79 5.56
CA ALA A 225 -22.19 8.33 6.92
C ALA A 225 -23.00 7.52 7.93
N GLY A 226 -24.13 6.92 7.53
CA GLY A 226 -24.96 6.09 8.41
C GLY A 226 -24.23 4.83 8.92
N PRO A 227 -23.75 3.95 8.03
CA PRO A 227 -22.87 2.84 8.40
C PRO A 227 -21.64 3.27 9.22
N LEU A 228 -20.97 4.37 8.83
CA LEU A 228 -19.80 4.90 9.54
C LEU A 228 -20.10 5.23 11.01
N ARG A 229 -21.18 5.97 11.27
CA ARG A 229 -21.59 6.32 12.64
C ARG A 229 -21.89 5.10 13.50
N ARG A 230 -22.56 4.08 12.93
CA ARG A 230 -22.87 2.82 13.63
C ARG A 230 -21.60 2.03 13.96
N GLN A 231 -20.67 1.92 13.01
CA GLN A 231 -19.40 1.23 13.25
C GLN A 231 -18.55 1.96 14.29
N TYR A 232 -18.52 3.30 14.25
CA TYR A 232 -17.81 4.10 15.24
C TYR A 232 -18.37 3.91 16.64
N ALA A 233 -19.70 4.01 16.82
CA ALA A 233 -20.35 3.84 18.11
C ALA A 233 -20.06 2.47 18.76
N ARG A 234 -20.05 1.40 17.95
CA ARG A 234 -19.69 0.04 18.42
C ARG A 234 -18.22 -0.05 18.84
N LEU A 235 -17.32 0.52 18.03
CA LEU A 235 -15.89 0.46 18.31
C LEU A 235 -15.49 1.34 19.52
N SER A 236 -16.14 2.49 19.71
CA SER A 236 -15.94 3.35 20.87
C SER A 236 -16.48 2.77 22.17
N ALA A 237 -17.42 1.82 22.09
CA ALA A 237 -17.92 1.08 23.26
C ALA A 237 -16.98 -0.07 23.70
N SER A 238 -15.84 -0.26 23.03
CA SER A 238 -14.87 -1.30 23.41
C SER A 238 -14.24 -1.01 24.77
N PRO A 239 -13.92 -2.04 25.57
CA PRO A 239 -13.28 -1.84 26.87
C PRO A 239 -11.91 -1.14 26.70
N PRO A 240 -11.51 -0.31 27.68
CA PRO A 240 -10.19 0.32 27.71
C PRO A 240 -9.04 -0.67 27.64
N LEU A 241 -7.88 -0.20 27.23
CA LEU A 241 -6.71 -1.03 26.98
C LEU A 241 -6.07 -1.47 28.32
N ASP A 242 -6.26 -2.74 28.70
CA ASP A 242 -5.54 -3.33 29.84
C ASP A 242 -4.03 -3.19 29.67
N HIS A 243 -3.42 -2.70 30.74
CA HIS A 243 -2.03 -2.37 30.82
C HIS A 243 -1.28 -3.24 31.85
N ARG A 244 -1.94 -4.16 32.58
CA ARG A 244 -1.23 -5.03 33.52
C ARG A 244 -0.31 -6.05 32.84
N ASN A 245 -0.59 -6.45 31.60
CA ASN A 245 0.27 -7.41 30.89
C ASN A 245 1.01 -6.83 29.67
N ALA A 246 0.55 -5.74 29.06
CA ALA A 246 1.12 -5.24 27.79
C ALA A 246 2.41 -4.42 27.95
N PHE A 247 2.65 -3.84 29.14
CA PHE A 247 3.81 -2.98 29.39
C PHE A 247 4.83 -3.59 30.39
N GLU A 248 4.43 -4.58 31.20
CA GLU A 248 5.33 -5.30 32.13
C GLU A 248 5.96 -6.59 31.55
N SER A 249 5.35 -7.24 30.55
CA SER A 249 5.91 -8.46 29.95
C SER A 249 6.91 -8.20 28.81
N ALA A 250 7.06 -6.95 28.39
CA ALA A 250 8.19 -6.52 27.60
C ALA A 250 9.22 -5.91 28.55
N SER A 251 10.36 -6.57 28.72
CA SER A 251 11.61 -5.85 28.95
C SER A 251 11.57 -4.58 28.11
N GLY A 252 11.64 -3.43 28.81
CA GLY A 252 11.20 -2.12 28.31
C GLY A 252 11.49 -1.94 26.82
N PRO A 253 10.50 -1.56 26.00
CA PRO A 253 10.68 -1.68 24.57
C PRO A 253 11.88 -0.87 24.07
N TRP A 254 12.76 -1.50 23.30
CA TRP A 254 13.95 -0.85 22.71
C TRP A 254 13.58 0.38 21.87
N TRP A 255 12.38 0.40 21.27
CA TRP A 255 11.87 1.57 20.54
C TRP A 255 11.55 2.76 21.46
N ALA A 256 11.28 2.53 22.75
CA ALA A 256 11.10 3.59 23.75
C ALA A 256 12.43 4.25 24.15
N GLN A 257 13.57 3.61 23.86
CA GLN A 257 14.91 4.19 23.98
C GLN A 257 15.39 4.85 22.68
N ALA A 258 14.70 4.60 21.55
CA ALA A 258 15.11 5.05 20.22
C ALA A 258 14.49 6.39 19.80
N LEU A 259 13.44 6.88 20.48
CA LEU A 259 12.82 8.16 20.20
C LEU A 259 13.14 9.16 21.33
N PRO A 260 13.75 10.33 21.04
CA PRO A 260 14.03 11.36 22.04
C PRO A 260 12.72 12.14 22.34
N VAL A 261 11.73 11.47 22.94
CA VAL A 261 10.48 12.10 23.36
C VAL A 261 10.63 12.50 24.83
N PRO A 262 10.35 13.77 25.19
CA PRO A 262 10.32 14.19 26.59
C PRO A 262 9.46 13.26 27.45
N MET A 263 9.99 12.80 28.59
CA MET A 263 9.34 11.83 29.49
C MET A 263 7.93 12.27 29.94
N VAL A 264 7.66 13.57 29.96
CA VAL A 264 6.34 14.17 30.23
C VAL A 264 5.32 13.83 29.14
N LEU A 265 5.72 13.95 27.87
CA LEU A 265 4.87 13.58 26.73
C LEU A 265 4.66 12.06 26.67
N GLN A 266 5.67 11.28 27.05
CA GLN A 266 5.55 9.82 27.14
C GLN A 266 4.54 9.40 28.22
N ARG A 267 4.60 9.99 29.43
CA ARG A 267 3.63 9.73 30.51
C ARG A 267 2.22 10.22 30.16
N ALA A 268 2.10 11.39 29.55
CA ALA A 268 0.81 11.91 29.09
C ALA A 268 0.19 11.02 28.00
N ALA A 269 1.00 10.54 27.06
CA ALA A 269 0.56 9.60 26.03
C ALA A 269 0.09 8.28 26.65
N VAL A 270 0.86 7.70 27.59
CA VAL A 270 0.49 6.45 28.27
C VAL A 270 -0.81 6.59 29.07
N ASN A 271 -1.00 7.69 29.81
CA ASN A 271 -2.23 7.94 30.57
C ASN A 271 -3.45 8.20 29.68
N THR A 272 -3.24 8.78 28.49
CA THR A 272 -4.31 8.99 27.51
C THR A 272 -4.67 7.67 26.81
N ILE A 273 -3.68 6.83 26.51
CA ILE A 273 -3.88 5.52 25.88
C ILE A 273 -4.59 4.56 26.84
N SER A 274 -4.28 4.60 28.15
CA SER A 274 -4.87 3.71 29.15
C SER A 274 -6.36 3.98 29.42
N THR A 275 -6.82 5.21 29.17
CA THR A 275 -8.22 5.62 29.33
C THR A 275 -9.03 5.50 28.05
N THR A 276 -8.37 5.30 26.91
CA THR A 276 -9.01 5.22 25.58
C THR A 276 -9.52 3.79 25.30
N PRO A 277 -10.72 3.63 24.71
CA PRO A 277 -11.21 2.34 24.21
C PRO A 277 -10.18 1.64 23.31
N SER A 278 -9.90 0.36 23.58
CA SER A 278 -8.84 -0.37 22.87
C SER A 278 -9.03 -0.39 21.34
N GLY A 279 -10.29 -0.42 20.87
CA GLY A 279 -10.61 -0.36 19.44
C GLY A 279 -10.16 0.95 18.77
N LEU A 280 -10.27 2.08 19.46
CA LEU A 280 -9.84 3.39 18.94
C LEU A 280 -8.31 3.52 18.89
N VAL A 281 -7.61 2.92 19.85
CA VAL A 281 -6.14 2.86 19.85
C VAL A 281 -5.63 2.08 18.65
N PHE A 282 -6.17 0.88 18.39
CA PHE A 282 -5.80 0.11 17.21
C PHE A 282 -6.20 0.81 15.90
N LEU A 283 -7.34 1.52 15.87
CA LEU A 283 -7.77 2.31 14.71
C LEU A 283 -6.78 3.45 14.40
N LEU A 284 -6.27 4.13 15.42
CA LEU A 284 -5.25 5.17 15.29
C LEU A 284 -3.93 4.57 14.77
N VAL A 285 -3.45 3.49 15.40
CA VAL A 285 -2.24 2.78 14.98
C VAL A 285 -2.36 2.32 13.52
N ASN A 286 -3.51 1.75 13.14
CA ASN A 286 -3.79 1.35 11.77
C ASN A 286 -3.73 2.55 10.81
N SER A 287 -4.33 3.69 11.18
CA SER A 287 -4.34 4.90 10.34
C SER A 287 -2.94 5.50 10.17
N LEU A 288 -2.12 5.54 11.23
CA LEU A 288 -0.74 6.06 11.17
C LEU A 288 0.21 5.14 10.37
N THR A 289 0.10 3.83 10.58
CA THR A 289 0.87 2.85 9.81
C THR A 289 0.45 2.84 8.34
N GLN A 290 -0.84 3.05 8.05
CA GLN A 290 -1.32 3.27 6.68
C GLN A 290 -0.73 4.53 6.07
N LEU A 291 -0.67 5.64 6.81
CA LEU A 291 -0.04 6.88 6.33
C LEU A 291 1.43 6.66 5.94
N ALA A 292 2.19 5.96 6.78
CA ALA A 292 3.59 5.60 6.45
C ALA A 292 3.66 4.73 5.19
N CYS A 293 2.81 3.70 5.11
CA CYS A 293 2.69 2.81 3.96
C CYS A 293 2.41 3.58 2.66
N ILE A 294 1.33 4.37 2.62
CA ILE A 294 0.88 5.08 1.41
C ILE A 294 1.83 6.22 1.02
N SER A 295 2.52 6.84 1.99
CA SER A 295 3.59 7.80 1.72
C SER A 295 4.75 7.13 0.97
N GLY A 296 5.17 5.95 1.43
CA GLY A 296 6.18 5.14 0.74
C GLY A 296 5.75 4.74 -0.68
N VAL A 297 4.49 4.35 -0.87
CA VAL A 297 3.95 3.99 -2.20
C VAL A 297 3.92 5.19 -3.14
N ASN A 298 3.47 6.37 -2.67
CA ASN A 298 3.46 7.59 -3.48
C ASN A 298 4.87 8.04 -3.86
N LEU A 299 5.81 7.97 -2.92
CA LEU A 299 7.22 8.27 -3.17
C LEU A 299 7.84 7.31 -4.20
N LEU A 300 7.51 6.02 -4.12
CA LEU A 300 7.93 5.03 -5.11
C LEU A 300 7.31 5.29 -6.49
N SER A 301 6.01 5.60 -6.53
CA SER A 301 5.27 5.87 -7.77
C SER A 301 5.77 7.11 -8.51
N ALA A 302 6.27 8.12 -7.79
CA ALA A 302 6.85 9.31 -8.40
C ALA A 302 8.24 9.05 -9.04
N LYS A 303 8.91 7.95 -8.68
CA LYS A 303 10.29 7.64 -9.08
C LYS A 303 10.43 6.39 -9.94
N SER A 304 9.35 5.65 -10.15
CA SER A 304 9.39 4.35 -10.82
C SER A 304 8.13 4.10 -11.63
N SER A 305 8.17 3.08 -12.50
CA SER A 305 7.01 2.73 -13.31
C SER A 305 5.88 2.12 -12.47
N ALA A 306 4.65 2.20 -12.95
CA ALA A 306 3.50 1.56 -12.32
C ALA A 306 3.72 0.05 -12.15
N VAL A 307 4.39 -0.60 -13.10
CA VAL A 307 4.75 -2.03 -13.01
C VAL A 307 5.70 -2.27 -11.84
N THR A 308 6.76 -1.46 -11.71
CA THR A 308 7.69 -1.53 -10.56
C THR A 308 6.96 -1.40 -9.24
N VAL A 309 6.04 -0.43 -9.13
CA VAL A 309 5.21 -0.24 -7.92
C VAL A 309 4.43 -1.52 -7.62
N THR A 310 3.75 -2.11 -8.60
CA THR A 310 2.98 -3.35 -8.36
C THR A 310 3.84 -4.53 -7.92
N ILE A 311 5.05 -4.68 -8.48
CA ILE A 311 5.99 -5.74 -8.10
C ILE A 311 6.42 -5.55 -6.63
N VAL A 312 6.83 -4.35 -6.23
CA VAL A 312 7.24 -4.06 -4.84
C VAL A 312 6.08 -4.30 -3.87
N LEU A 313 4.86 -3.92 -4.24
CA LEU A 313 3.67 -4.17 -3.42
C LEU A 313 3.34 -5.66 -3.28
N ASN A 314 3.58 -6.48 -4.32
CA ASN A 314 3.41 -7.93 -4.25
C ASN A 314 4.48 -8.58 -3.36
N ILE A 315 5.74 -8.17 -3.47
CA ILE A 315 6.84 -8.63 -2.59
C ILE A 315 6.52 -8.30 -1.13
N ARG A 316 6.06 -7.07 -0.86
CA ARG A 316 5.61 -6.63 0.46
C ARG A 316 4.52 -7.52 1.05
N LYS A 317 3.49 -7.86 0.26
CA LYS A 317 2.42 -8.79 0.65
C LYS A 317 2.99 -10.13 1.13
N LEU A 318 3.95 -10.67 0.39
CA LEU A 318 4.61 -11.92 0.74
C LEU A 318 5.44 -11.80 2.02
N VAL A 319 6.21 -10.71 2.18
CA VAL A 319 7.00 -10.46 3.40
C VAL A 319 6.10 -10.40 4.63
N SER A 320 4.96 -9.72 4.56
CA SER A 320 3.99 -9.68 5.67
C SER A 320 3.48 -11.08 6.03
N PHE A 321 3.20 -11.92 5.03
CA PHE A 321 2.78 -13.30 5.24
C PHE A 321 3.89 -14.15 5.87
N ILE A 322 5.12 -14.12 5.35
CA ILE A 322 6.27 -14.86 5.93
C ILE A 322 6.48 -14.45 7.39
N PHE A 323 6.49 -13.15 7.68
CA PHE A 323 6.67 -12.64 9.04
C PHE A 323 5.56 -13.13 9.97
N SER A 324 4.31 -13.14 9.50
CA SER A 324 3.17 -13.69 10.25
C SER A 324 3.37 -15.17 10.57
N THR A 325 3.71 -16.01 9.59
CA THR A 325 3.94 -17.45 9.80
C THR A 325 5.06 -17.73 10.80
N LEU A 326 6.17 -17.00 10.70
CA LEU A 326 7.30 -17.09 11.63
C LEU A 326 6.92 -16.65 13.05
N PHE A 327 6.21 -15.52 13.17
CA PHE A 327 5.81 -14.98 14.47
C PHE A 327 4.79 -15.87 15.20
N PHE A 328 3.87 -16.49 14.46
CA PHE A 328 2.89 -17.44 15.00
C PHE A 328 3.41 -18.88 15.13
N GLY A 329 4.71 -19.11 14.96
CA GLY A 329 5.35 -20.41 15.19
C GLY A 329 4.92 -21.53 14.23
N HIS A 330 4.32 -21.20 13.08
CA HIS A 330 3.95 -22.19 12.09
C HIS A 330 5.18 -22.58 11.25
N GLN A 331 5.34 -23.87 10.93
CA GLN A 331 6.47 -24.30 10.12
C GLN A 331 6.31 -23.84 8.67
N LEU A 332 7.38 -23.25 8.12
CA LEU A 332 7.45 -22.91 6.70
C LEU A 332 7.51 -24.20 5.89
N SER A 333 6.45 -24.50 5.14
CA SER A 333 6.48 -25.65 4.24
C SER A 333 7.51 -25.43 3.12
N GLY A 334 8.10 -26.52 2.60
CA GLY A 334 9.04 -26.42 1.48
C GLY A 334 8.46 -25.72 0.26
N LYS A 335 7.14 -25.87 0.02
CA LYS A 335 6.41 -25.16 -1.04
C LYS A 335 6.39 -23.65 -0.79
N MET A 336 6.18 -23.20 0.45
CA MET A 336 6.20 -21.79 0.81
C MET A 336 7.59 -21.16 0.62
N VAL A 337 8.65 -21.90 0.97
CA VAL A 337 10.05 -21.47 0.75
C VAL A 337 10.34 -21.34 -0.74
N LEU A 338 9.96 -22.33 -1.54
CA LEU A 338 10.12 -22.29 -3.00
C LEU A 338 9.39 -21.09 -3.62
N GLY A 339 8.10 -20.91 -3.32
CA GLY A 339 7.33 -19.77 -3.81
C GLY A 339 7.94 -18.42 -3.39
N SER A 340 8.48 -18.36 -2.17
CA SER A 340 9.15 -17.15 -1.69
C SER A 340 10.44 -16.86 -2.45
N ALA A 341 11.27 -17.88 -2.69
CA ALA A 341 12.48 -17.76 -3.50
C ALA A 341 12.16 -17.28 -4.93
N MET A 342 11.09 -17.78 -5.54
CA MET A 342 10.62 -17.32 -6.86
C MET A 342 10.21 -15.84 -6.84
N VAL A 343 9.48 -15.39 -5.83
CA VAL A 343 9.05 -13.99 -5.70
C VAL A 343 10.24 -13.05 -5.50
N PHE A 344 11.15 -13.33 -4.55
CA PHE A 344 12.32 -12.48 -4.34
C PHE A 344 13.27 -12.51 -5.55
N GLY A 345 13.50 -13.69 -6.13
CA GLY A 345 14.31 -13.86 -7.33
C GLY A 345 13.74 -13.08 -8.51
N SER A 346 12.42 -13.12 -8.74
CA SER A 346 11.77 -12.35 -9.79
C SER A 346 11.86 -10.83 -9.58
N GLY A 347 11.74 -10.36 -8.34
CA GLY A 347 11.91 -8.95 -7.99
C GLY A 347 13.33 -8.46 -8.25
N ALA A 348 14.33 -9.26 -7.85
CA ALA A 348 15.74 -8.99 -8.12
C ALA A 348 16.03 -8.97 -9.62
N LEU A 349 15.49 -9.95 -10.37
CA LEU A 349 15.68 -10.07 -11.82
C LEU A 349 15.07 -8.88 -12.57
N TYR A 350 13.85 -8.49 -12.22
CA TYR A 350 13.19 -7.32 -12.79
C TYR A 350 13.93 -6.02 -12.45
N GLY A 351 14.37 -5.88 -11.20
CA GLY A 351 15.13 -4.74 -10.72
C GLY A 351 16.49 -4.61 -11.42
N TRP A 352 17.21 -5.71 -11.61
CA TRP A 352 18.47 -5.76 -12.34
C TRP A 352 18.32 -5.31 -13.79
N GLU A 353 17.33 -5.85 -14.49
CA GLU A 353 17.04 -5.49 -15.88
C GLU A 353 16.70 -4.01 -16.03
N THR A 354 15.84 -3.50 -15.15
CA THR A 354 15.28 -2.14 -15.25
C THR A 354 16.25 -1.07 -14.76
N SER A 355 16.99 -1.34 -13.68
CA SER A 355 17.85 -0.35 -13.01
C SER A 355 19.31 -0.40 -13.43
N TRP A 356 19.80 -1.54 -13.94
CA TRP A 356 21.21 -1.72 -14.29
C TRP A 356 21.43 -1.96 -15.78
N ARG A 357 20.86 -3.04 -16.32
CA ARG A 357 21.17 -3.49 -17.69
C ARG A 357 20.64 -2.51 -18.76
N LEU A 358 19.33 -2.22 -18.77
CA LEU A 358 18.73 -1.35 -19.79
C LEU A 358 19.29 0.09 -19.78
N PRO A 359 19.55 0.74 -18.62
CA PRO A 359 20.24 2.02 -18.59
C PRO A 359 21.67 1.96 -19.13
N ARG A 360 22.42 0.89 -18.84
CA ARG A 360 23.80 0.71 -19.33
C ARG A 360 23.83 0.54 -20.86
N GLU A 361 22.95 -0.29 -21.42
CA GLU A 361 22.84 -0.49 -22.88
C GLU A 361 22.46 0.83 -23.59
N ARG A 362 21.55 1.63 -23.00
CA ARG A 362 21.19 2.95 -23.56
C ARG A 362 22.37 3.93 -23.56
N ARG A 363 23.16 3.99 -22.49
CA ARG A 363 24.36 4.85 -22.43
C ARG A 363 25.39 4.47 -23.48
N GLN A 364 25.64 3.16 -23.65
CA GLN A 364 26.56 2.66 -24.67
C GLN A 364 26.08 3.02 -26.08
N GLN A 365 24.78 2.87 -26.39
CA GLN A 365 24.22 3.27 -27.68
C GLN A 365 24.29 4.79 -27.91
N GLU A 366 24.17 5.61 -26.86
CA GLU A 366 24.32 7.06 -26.96
C GLU A 366 25.78 7.47 -27.22
N GLU A 367 26.74 6.79 -26.58
CA GLU A 367 28.18 6.97 -26.80
C GLU A 367 28.56 6.60 -28.24
N GLU A 368 28.16 5.41 -28.71
CA GLU A 368 28.39 4.98 -30.11
C GLU A 368 27.77 5.94 -31.13
N LYS A 369 26.58 6.49 -30.84
CA LYS A 369 25.94 7.49 -31.71
C LYS A 369 26.67 8.83 -31.71
N LYS A 370 27.30 9.22 -30.60
CA LYS A 370 28.12 10.44 -30.51
C LYS A 370 29.42 10.27 -31.29
N GLU A 371 30.07 9.12 -31.17
CA GLU A 371 31.30 8.81 -31.94
C GLU A 371 31.04 8.82 -33.44
N LYS A 372 29.95 8.18 -33.90
CA LYS A 372 29.55 8.18 -35.32
C LYS A 372 29.16 9.56 -35.88
N LYS A 373 28.84 10.54 -35.04
CA LYS A 373 28.56 11.92 -35.45
C LYS A 373 29.79 12.83 -35.43
N ALA A 374 30.84 12.40 -34.73
CA ALA A 374 32.10 13.13 -34.63
C ALA A 374 33.09 12.75 -35.74
N GLN A 375 32.91 11.56 -36.33
CA GLN A 375 33.49 11.13 -37.61
C GLN A 375 32.64 11.66 -38.77
#